data_AF-A0A1Z5HQC6-F1
#
_entry.id   AF-A0A1Z5HQC6-F1
#
_cell.length_a   1.000
_cell.length_b   1.000
_cell.length_c   1.000
_cell.angle_alpha   90.00
_cell.angle_beta   90.00
_cell.angle_gamma   90.00
#
_symmetry.space_group_name_H-M   'P 1'
#
loop_
_entity.id
_entity.type
_entity.pdbx_description
1 polymer ?
#
loop_
_entity_poly.entity_id
_entity_poly.type
_entity_poly.pdbx_seq_one_letter_code
_entity_poly.pdbx_strand_id
1 'polypeptide(L)'
;MGELIYNNPLRERVVPAWYNNFTVYYLDLGETKVTKAGIKTPPIYFFIRGYDEEGRPLLVHGQYNVLSAVPVSENYTSFWQVHLVEVPFGYQPNFIRSELSLRKAGFEVTPIDLIINCPVL
;
A
#
# COMPACT_ATOMS: atom_id res chain seq x y z
N MET A 1 9.95 -19.21 -1.74
CA MET A 1 9.20 -18.21 -0.97
C MET A 1 9.66 -18.36 0.47
N GLY A 2 10.27 -17.33 1.07
CA GLY A 2 10.69 -17.41 2.47
C GLY A 2 9.48 -17.28 3.38
N GLU A 3 9.36 -18.14 4.38
CA GLU A 3 8.31 -18.05 5.38
C GLU A 3 8.56 -16.80 6.27
N LEU A 4 7.51 -16.01 6.54
CA LEU A 4 7.61 -14.92 7.51
C LEU A 4 7.76 -15.52 8.91
N ILE A 5 8.95 -15.40 9.48
CA ILE A 5 9.20 -15.74 10.88
C ILE A 5 9.03 -14.46 11.70
N TYR A 6 7.83 -14.27 12.26
CA TYR A 6 7.46 -13.09 13.05
C TYR A 6 6.81 -13.52 14.37
N ASN A 7 7.35 -13.03 15.49
CA ASN A 7 6.76 -13.24 16.81
C ASN A 7 5.62 -12.24 17.02
N ASN A 8 4.37 -12.73 16.96
CA ASN A 8 3.15 -11.92 17.03
C ASN A 8 2.31 -12.25 18.28
N PRO A 9 2.80 -11.94 19.51
CA PRO A 9 2.10 -12.31 20.74
C PRO A 9 0.81 -11.51 20.96
N LEU A 10 0.70 -10.30 20.39
CA LEU A 10 -0.48 -9.44 20.55
C LEU A 10 -1.48 -9.59 19.40
N ARG A 11 -1.19 -10.48 18.44
CA ARG A 11 -2.05 -10.78 17.28
C ARG A 11 -2.35 -9.53 16.44
N GLU A 12 -1.35 -8.67 16.26
CA GLU A 12 -1.43 -7.54 15.35
C GLU A 12 -1.80 -8.01 13.93
N ARG A 13 -2.55 -7.16 13.22
CA ARG A 13 -2.94 -7.42 11.84
C ARG A 13 -1.72 -7.30 10.93
N VAL A 14 -1.21 -8.44 10.46
CA VAL A 14 -0.13 -8.53 9.47
C VAL A 14 -0.74 -8.62 8.08
N VAL A 15 -0.33 -7.73 7.18
CA VAL A 15 -0.87 -7.63 5.82
C VAL A 15 0.25 -7.85 4.79
N PRO A 16 0.08 -8.73 3.79
CA PRO A 16 1.04 -8.87 2.70
C PRO A 16 0.96 -7.69 1.73
N ALA A 17 2.10 -7.31 1.18
CA ALA A 17 2.25 -6.24 0.19
C ALA A 17 3.25 -6.61 -0.90
N TRP A 18 3.17 -5.91 -2.02
CA TRP A 18 4.16 -5.99 -3.09
C TRP A 18 5.20 -4.88 -2.98
N TYR A 19 6.47 -5.24 -3.10
CA TYR A 19 7.56 -4.31 -3.34
C TYR A 19 8.51 -4.93 -4.37
N ASN A 20 8.65 -4.32 -5.55
CA ASN A 20 9.56 -4.77 -6.60
C ASN A 20 9.48 -6.27 -6.94
N ASN A 21 8.26 -6.80 -7.09
CA ASN A 21 7.95 -8.23 -7.32
C ASN A 21 8.23 -9.17 -6.14
N PHE A 22 8.69 -8.66 -5.00
CA PHE A 22 8.80 -9.41 -3.75
C PHE A 22 7.57 -9.17 -2.89
N THR A 23 7.15 -10.23 -2.19
CA THR A 23 6.17 -10.11 -1.12
C THR A 23 6.89 -9.65 0.14
N VAL A 24 6.40 -8.56 0.72
CA VAL A 24 6.78 -8.06 2.05
C VAL A 24 5.54 -8.04 2.95
N TYR A 25 5.74 -7.83 4.24
CA TYR A 25 4.65 -7.77 5.20
C TYR A 25 4.73 -6.48 6.00
N TYR A 26 3.59 -5.92 6.37
CA TYR A 26 3.52 -4.78 7.27
C TYR A 26 2.46 -4.99 8.35
N LEU A 27 2.63 -4.29 9.46
CA LEU A 27 1.61 -4.19 10.51
C LEU A 27 0.61 -3.10 10.14
N ASP A 28 -0.68 -3.39 10.17
CA ASP A 28 -1.71 -2.38 9.98
C ASP A 28 -2.13 -1.80 11.34
N LEU A 29 -1.58 -0.63 11.68
CA LEU A 29 -1.89 0.11 12.91
C LEU A 29 -2.95 1.21 12.69
N GLY A 30 -3.54 1.29 11.49
CA GLY A 30 -4.63 2.21 11.17
C GLY A 30 -4.20 3.63 10.77
N GLU A 31 -5.20 4.49 10.62
CA GLU A 31 -5.06 5.90 10.29
C GLU A 31 -4.31 6.67 11.38
N THR A 32 -3.50 7.64 10.96
CA THR A 32 -2.78 8.52 11.87
C THR A 32 -2.61 9.92 11.29
N LYS A 33 -2.22 10.87 12.15
CA LYS A 33 -1.86 12.24 11.77
C LYS A 33 -0.39 12.49 12.04
N VAL A 34 0.32 12.95 11.03
CA VAL A 34 1.72 13.36 11.16
C VAL A 34 1.75 14.86 11.46
N THR A 35 2.02 15.22 12.72
CA THR A 35 1.98 16.61 13.20
C THR A 35 3.31 17.35 13.03
N LYS A 36 4.40 16.63 12.80
CA LYS A 36 5.74 17.20 12.60
C LYS A 36 6.00 17.42 11.11
N ALA A 37 6.26 18.67 10.73
CA ALA A 37 6.67 19.02 9.38
C ALA A 37 7.98 18.30 8.98
N GLY A 38 8.09 17.90 7.71
CA GLY A 38 9.28 17.29 7.14
C GLY A 38 9.41 15.77 7.34
N ILE A 39 8.46 15.12 8.01
CA ILE A 39 8.36 13.65 8.00
C ILE A 39 7.90 13.20 6.62
N LYS A 40 8.67 12.31 5.99
CA LYS A 40 8.33 11.74 4.69
C LYS A 40 7.16 10.77 4.83
N THR A 41 6.23 10.82 3.89
CA THR A 41 5.12 9.88 3.77
C THR A 41 5.18 9.23 2.39
N PRO A 42 6.04 8.20 2.20
CA PRO A 42 6.11 7.50 0.92
C PRO A 42 4.72 6.96 0.50
N PRO A 43 4.43 6.89 -0.81
CA PRO A 43 3.17 6.33 -1.29
C PRO A 43 2.98 4.85 -0.92
N ILE A 44 1.76 4.52 -0.53
CA ILE A 44 1.20 3.16 -0.59
C ILE A 44 0.03 3.15 -1.57
N TYR A 45 0.03 2.19 -2.48
CA TYR A 45 -0.96 2.13 -3.56
C TYR A 45 -2.05 1.10 -3.26
N PHE A 46 -3.27 1.59 -3.14
CA PHE A 46 -4.49 0.80 -3.01
C PHE A 46 -5.20 0.78 -4.35
N PHE A 47 -5.63 -0.40 -4.81
CA PHE A 47 -6.24 -0.55 -6.13
C PHE A 47 -7.75 -0.59 -6.00
N ILE A 48 -8.44 0.18 -6.84
CA ILE A 48 -9.89 0.33 -6.83
C ILE A 48 -10.48 0.11 -8.24
N ARG A 49 -11.74 -0.33 -8.29
CA ARG A 49 -12.51 -0.41 -9.55
C ARG A 49 -13.37 0.84 -9.82
N GLY A 50 -13.21 1.87 -9.00
CA GLY A 50 -14.05 3.06 -8.95
C GLY A 50 -14.58 3.29 -7.53
N TYR A 51 -15.71 3.96 -7.44
CA TYR A 51 -16.34 4.38 -6.19
C TYR A 51 -17.78 3.87 -6.13
N ASP A 52 -18.30 3.64 -4.92
CA ASP A 52 -19.72 3.36 -4.72
C ASP A 52 -20.58 4.64 -4.75
N GLU A 53 -21.90 4.48 -4.56
CA GLU A 53 -22.86 5.59 -4.56
C GLU A 53 -22.59 6.65 -3.47
N GLU A 54 -21.88 6.26 -2.41
CA GLU A 54 -21.50 7.13 -1.29
C GLU A 54 -20.11 7.75 -1.48
N GLY A 55 -19.46 7.49 -2.63
CA GLY A 55 -18.11 7.97 -2.94
C GLY A 55 -16.99 7.19 -2.23
N ARG A 56 -17.27 6.00 -1.68
CA ARG A 56 -16.25 5.16 -1.05
C ARG A 56 -15.51 4.32 -2.10
N PRO A 57 -14.19 4.17 -1.99
CA PRO A 57 -13.42 3.38 -2.94
C PRO A 57 -13.79 1.90 -2.91
N LEU A 58 -14.06 1.32 -4.08
CA LEU A 58 -14.34 -0.10 -4.26
C LEU A 58 -13.03 -0.88 -4.50
N LEU A 59 -12.45 -1.42 -3.43
CA LEU A 59 -11.16 -2.12 -3.48
C LEU A 59 -11.17 -3.35 -4.41
N VAL A 60 -10.07 -3.56 -5.12
CA VAL A 60 -9.83 -4.77 -5.92
C VAL A 60 -9.51 -5.94 -5.00
N HIS A 61 -10.48 -6.82 -4.78
CA HIS A 61 -10.27 -8.03 -3.97
C HIS A 61 -9.09 -8.88 -4.46
N GLY A 62 -8.26 -9.33 -3.52
CA GLY A 62 -7.10 -10.17 -3.78
C GLY A 62 -5.85 -9.42 -4.25
N GLN A 63 -5.94 -8.13 -4.59
CA GLN A 63 -4.77 -7.31 -4.88
C GLN A 63 -4.10 -6.91 -3.57
N TYR A 64 -2.80 -7.15 -3.47
CA TYR A 64 -1.99 -6.60 -2.38
C TYR A 64 -1.61 -5.16 -2.69
N ASN A 65 -1.51 -4.35 -1.65
CA ASN A 65 -1.02 -2.98 -1.78
C ASN A 65 0.41 -3.00 -2.35
N VAL A 66 0.73 -1.99 -3.16
CA VAL A 66 2.11 -1.81 -3.66
C VAL A 66 2.78 -0.74 -2.81
N LEU A 67 3.94 -1.06 -2.26
CA LEU A 67 4.75 -0.11 -1.49
C LEU A 67 5.76 0.59 -2.42
N SER A 68 6.01 1.87 -2.17
CA SER A 68 7.08 2.63 -2.84
C SER A 68 8.42 2.58 -2.09
N ALA A 69 8.43 2.09 -0.85
CA ALA A 69 9.61 2.01 0.01
C ALA A 69 9.59 0.75 0.88
N VAL A 70 10.74 0.40 1.45
CA VAL A 70 10.97 -0.64 2.47
C VAL A 70 12.04 -0.13 3.44
N PRO A 71 12.30 -0.76 4.61
CA PRO A 71 13.21 -0.21 5.62
C PRO A 71 14.61 0.17 5.14
N VAL A 72 15.12 -0.46 4.08
CA VAL A 72 16.43 -0.13 3.47
C VAL A 72 16.39 1.06 2.50
N SER A 73 15.21 1.59 2.17
CA SER A 73 15.02 2.74 1.27
C SER A 73 15.25 4.07 2.01
N GLU A 74 15.94 5.02 1.38
CA GLU A 74 16.26 6.34 2.00
C GLU A 74 15.03 7.21 2.33
N ASN A 75 13.90 6.95 1.69
CA ASN A 75 12.63 7.65 1.90
C ASN A 75 11.67 6.90 2.84
N TYR A 76 12.09 5.78 3.41
CA TYR A 76 11.23 4.97 4.25
C TYR A 76 10.87 5.65 5.57
N THR A 77 9.58 5.62 5.89
CA THR A 77 9.03 5.78 7.23
C THR A 77 7.91 4.76 7.40
N SER A 78 7.45 4.55 8.63
CA SER A 78 6.24 3.74 8.86
C SER A 78 4.94 4.48 8.52
N PHE A 79 5.01 5.72 8.04
CA PHE A 79 3.84 6.54 7.71
C PHE A 79 3.67 6.60 6.19
N TRP A 80 2.48 6.26 5.69
CA TRP A 80 2.25 6.14 4.26
C TRP A 80 1.15 7.08 3.81
N GLN A 81 1.39 7.81 2.72
CA GLN A 81 0.33 8.51 2.02
C GLN A 81 -0.45 7.51 1.18
N VAL A 82 -1.77 7.41 1.38
CA VAL A 82 -2.61 6.53 0.56
C VAL A 82 -2.83 7.13 -0.81
N HIS A 83 -2.50 6.35 -1.83
CA HIS A 83 -2.76 6.65 -3.24
C HIS A 83 -3.74 5.61 -3.78
N LEU A 84 -4.86 6.05 -4.32
CA LEU A 84 -5.83 5.19 -4.99
C LEU A 84 -5.44 5.02 -6.45
N VAL A 85 -5.40 3.78 -6.92
CA VAL A 85 -5.12 3.41 -8.30
C VAL A 85 -6.39 2.87 -8.93
N GLU A 86 -6.94 3.59 -9.90
CA GLU A 86 -8.12 3.13 -10.62
C GLU A 86 -7.74 2.20 -11.77
N VAL A 87 -8.28 0.98 -11.74
CA VAL A 87 -7.97 -0.05 -12.74
C VAL A 87 -9.19 -0.45 -13.58
N PRO A 88 -8.98 -0.83 -14.86
CA PRO A 88 -10.08 -1.25 -15.72
C PRO A 88 -10.74 -2.53 -15.23
N PHE A 89 -11.98 -2.78 -15.68
CA PHE A 89 -12.76 -3.97 -15.32
C PHE A 89 -11.98 -5.30 -15.51
N GLY A 90 -11.24 -5.43 -16.62
CA GLY A 90 -10.44 -6.63 -16.93
C GLY A 90 -9.14 -6.80 -16.12
N TYR A 91 -8.85 -5.89 -15.18
CA TYR A 91 -7.65 -5.98 -14.35
C TYR A 91 -7.64 -7.24 -13.49
N GLN A 92 -6.54 -7.99 -13.58
CA GLN A 92 -6.27 -9.18 -12.77
C GLN A 92 -5.54 -8.79 -11.47
N PRO A 93 -6.06 -9.18 -10.30
CA PRO A 93 -5.38 -8.93 -9.03
C PRO A 93 -3.95 -9.49 -9.02
N ASN A 94 -3.04 -8.74 -8.40
CA ASN A 94 -1.61 -8.97 -8.34
C ASN A 94 -0.91 -9.00 -9.71
N PHE A 95 -1.46 -8.36 -10.75
CA PHE A 95 -0.74 -8.12 -11.99
C PHE A 95 0.34 -7.03 -11.80
N ILE A 96 -0.02 -5.92 -11.15
CA ILE A 96 0.93 -4.87 -10.74
C ILE A 96 1.53 -5.23 -9.37
N ARG A 97 2.86 -5.29 -9.31
CA ARG A 97 3.65 -5.71 -8.14
C ARG A 97 4.83 -4.81 -7.82
N SER A 98 4.92 -3.66 -8.48
CA SER A 98 5.95 -2.65 -8.25
C SER A 98 5.48 -1.28 -8.71
N GLU A 99 6.00 -0.23 -8.08
CA GLU A 99 5.74 1.16 -8.50
C GLU A 99 6.17 1.39 -9.96
N LEU A 100 7.28 0.78 -10.40
CA LEU A 100 7.71 0.85 -11.79
C LEU A 100 6.69 0.23 -12.76
N SER A 101 6.13 -0.94 -12.43
CA SER A 101 5.08 -1.57 -13.25
C SER A 101 3.79 -0.74 -13.26
N LEU A 102 3.44 -0.13 -12.12
CA LEU A 102 2.30 0.78 -12.02
C LEU A 102 2.46 1.99 -12.94
N ARG A 103 3.62 2.66 -12.88
CA ARG A 103 3.95 3.81 -13.74
C ARG A 103 3.89 3.46 -15.22
N LYS A 104 4.38 2.27 -15.61
CA LYS A 104 4.33 1.78 -16.99
C LYS A 104 2.90 1.45 -17.46
N ALA A 105 2.04 1.00 -16.56
CA ALA A 105 0.65 0.69 -16.89
C ALA A 105 -0.18 1.94 -17.21
N GLY A 106 0.22 3.10 -16.69
CA GLY A 106 -0.43 4.38 -17.00
C GLY A 106 -1.83 4.52 -16.39
N PHE A 107 -2.13 3.77 -15.34
CA PHE A 107 -3.39 3.91 -14.60
C PHE A 107 -3.48 5.26 -13.89
N GLU A 108 -4.71 5.72 -13.66
CA GLU A 108 -4.95 6.93 -12.88
C GLU A 108 -4.58 6.67 -11.41
N VAL A 109 -3.83 7.62 -10.83
CA VAL A 109 -3.36 7.53 -9.44
C VAL A 109 -3.69 8.82 -8.72
N THR A 110 -4.56 8.72 -7.72
CA THR A 110 -5.06 9.87 -6.94
C THR A 110 -4.59 9.77 -5.49
N PRO A 111 -3.71 10.66 -5.01
CA PRO A 111 -3.43 10.77 -3.58
C PRO A 111 -4.68 11.28 -2.87
N ILE A 112 -5.04 10.68 -1.75
CA ILE A 112 -6.14 11.13 -0.88
C ILE A 112 -5.58 11.61 0.45
N ASP A 113 -6.31 12.46 1.17
CA ASP A 113 -5.91 12.97 2.50
C ASP A 113 -6.07 11.89 3.59
N LEU A 114 -5.29 10.82 3.47
CA LEU A 114 -5.26 9.69 4.38
C LEU A 114 -3.81 9.24 4.58
N ILE A 115 -3.34 9.32 5.83
CA ILE A 115 -2.05 8.79 6.24
C ILE A 115 -2.30 7.60 7.16
N ILE A 116 -1.61 6.49 6.90
CA ILE A 116 -1.68 5.27 7.72
C ILE A 116 -0.33 4.95 8.34
N ASN A 117 -0.36 4.39 9.55
CA ASN A 117 0.82 3.87 10.23
C ASN A 117 0.97 2.38 9.93
N CYS A 118 1.87 2.04 9.02
CA CYS A 118 2.10 0.67 8.59
C CYS A 118 3.59 0.29 8.55
N PRO A 119 4.23 0.00 9.70
CA PRO A 119 5.61 -0.46 9.73
C PRO A 119 5.78 -1.76 8.93
N VAL A 120 6.72 -1.79 8.00
CA VAL A 120 7.15 -3.00 7.28
C VAL A 120 8.03 -3.86 8.20
N LEU A 121 7.78 -5.17 8.19
CA LEU A 121 8.48 -6.21 8.95
C LEU A 121 9.76 -6.66 8.25
#